data_AF-A0A8I5ZLN9-F1
#
_entry.id   AF-A0A8I5ZLN9-F1
#
_cell.length_a   1.000
_cell.length_b   1.000
_cell.length_c   1.000
_cell.angle_alpha   90.00
_cell.angle_beta   90.00
_cell.angle_gamma   90.00
#
_symmetry.space_group_name_H-M   'P 1'
#
loop_
_entity.id
_entity.type
_entity.pdbx_description
1 polymer ?
#
loop_
_entity_poly.entity_id
_entity_poly.type
_entity_poly.pdbx_seq_one_letter_code
_entity_poly.pdbx_strand_id
1 'polypeptide(L)'
;MAQTLLLLLSATCLHTGNSAGFTRENDLGFNQPAVLSGVQGGSIEVPFSFYFPWELAKDPQMSIAWRWKNYHGEVIYNSTQPFLHEHFKGRLIMNWTQGQTSGVLRILNLKENDQATYFGRVFLQTTEGMKLWQSIPGTKLIIHALITTPGSPFIIPSAVLTAGLEDTRGQRNPSLLNLGAMVGMVMAKVVVIIPLYGWVIFLWWKQRKKADSWPQVLLILRPVPTWMQQ
;
A
#
# COMPACT_ATOMS: atom_id res chain seq x y z
N MET A 1 -40.46 11.53 -3.46
CA MET A 1 -39.63 11.74 -4.66
C MET A 1 -38.32 12.38 -4.23
N ALA A 2 -37.32 11.58 -3.87
CA ALA A 2 -36.00 12.06 -3.46
C ALA A 2 -34.95 10.94 -3.63
N GLN A 3 -35.02 10.24 -4.77
CA GLN A 3 -34.15 9.08 -5.05
C GLN A 3 -33.45 9.23 -6.42
N THR A 4 -33.21 10.45 -6.85
CA THR A 4 -32.65 10.75 -8.18
C THR A 4 -31.54 11.80 -8.18
N LEU A 5 -31.04 12.20 -7.00
CA LEU A 5 -29.98 13.22 -6.88
C LEU A 5 -28.67 12.67 -6.30
N LEU A 6 -28.24 11.47 -6.71
CA LEU A 6 -26.93 10.94 -6.33
C LEU A 6 -26.08 10.40 -7.51
N LEU A 7 -26.49 10.68 -8.75
CA LEU A 7 -25.83 10.17 -9.96
C LEU A 7 -25.01 11.20 -10.75
N LEU A 8 -24.76 12.39 -10.20
CA LEU A 8 -24.25 13.54 -10.98
C LEU A 8 -22.83 14.00 -10.64
N LEU A 9 -21.95 13.10 -10.19
CA LEU A 9 -20.52 13.44 -9.97
C LEU A 9 -19.53 12.53 -10.73
N SER A 10 -20.00 11.70 -11.67
CA SER A 10 -19.14 10.72 -12.37
C SER A 10 -18.69 11.13 -13.78
N ALA A 11 -18.72 12.41 -14.15
CA ALA A 11 -18.59 12.82 -15.56
C ALA A 11 -17.69 14.03 -15.83
N THR A 12 -16.59 14.22 -15.09
CA THR A 12 -15.59 15.23 -15.46
C THR A 12 -14.16 14.70 -15.34
N CYS A 13 -13.78 13.81 -16.26
CA CYS A 13 -12.42 13.67 -16.77
C CYS A 13 -12.48 13.04 -18.17
N LEU A 14 -13.04 13.77 -19.14
CA LEU A 14 -12.84 13.50 -20.57
C LEU A 14 -12.16 14.73 -21.15
N HIS A 15 -10.82 14.76 -21.07
CA HIS A 15 -10.01 15.69 -21.83
C HIS A 15 -9.99 15.18 -23.27
N THR A 16 -10.86 15.71 -24.12
CA THR A 16 -10.77 15.57 -25.58
C THR A 16 -9.63 16.47 -26.07
N GLY A 17 -8.43 15.90 -26.15
CA GLY A 17 -7.30 16.48 -26.86
C GLY A 17 -7.09 15.73 -28.16
N ASN A 18 -7.39 16.38 -29.28
CA ASN A 18 -7.14 15.88 -30.62
C ASN A 18 -5.62 15.87 -30.86
N SER A 19 -5.01 14.71 -31.02
CA SER A 19 -3.63 14.56 -31.51
C SER A 19 -3.49 13.25 -32.26
N ALA A 20 -2.65 13.30 -33.29
CA ALA A 20 -2.43 12.31 -34.34
C ALA A 20 -2.46 10.85 -33.88
N GLY A 21 -2.97 9.98 -34.76
CA GLY A 21 -3.19 8.55 -34.55
C GLY A 21 -2.16 7.88 -33.64
N PHE A 22 -2.49 7.82 -32.36
CA PHE A 22 -1.80 6.98 -31.40
C PHE A 22 -2.36 5.58 -31.61
N THR A 23 -1.59 4.73 -32.28
CA THR A 23 -1.79 3.29 -32.22
C THR A 23 -2.05 2.96 -30.76
N ARG A 24 -3.22 2.39 -30.43
CA ARG A 24 -3.56 2.04 -29.04
C ARG A 24 -2.55 1.01 -28.56
N GLU A 25 -1.48 1.53 -27.95
CA GLU A 25 -0.55 0.77 -27.17
C GLU A 25 -1.34 0.19 -26.00
N ASN A 26 -0.96 -1.01 -25.59
CA ASN A 26 -1.62 -1.84 -24.59
C ASN A 26 -1.51 -1.18 -23.19
N ASP A 27 -2.21 -0.07 -22.98
CA ASP A 27 -2.01 0.76 -21.80
C ASP A 27 -2.62 0.10 -20.55
N LEU A 28 -1.79 -0.05 -19.54
CA LEU A 28 -2.14 -0.46 -18.18
C LEU A 28 -1.95 0.73 -17.26
N GLY A 29 -2.95 1.04 -16.44
CA GLY A 29 -2.90 2.21 -15.56
C GLY A 29 -3.65 2.02 -14.25
N PHE A 30 -3.20 2.74 -13.23
CA PHE A 30 -3.89 2.88 -11.95
C PHE A 30 -4.07 4.37 -11.67
N ASN A 31 -5.30 4.84 -11.85
CA ASN A 31 -5.72 6.23 -11.70
C ASN A 31 -6.18 6.47 -10.26
N GLN A 32 -5.68 7.55 -9.69
CA GLN A 32 -6.08 8.08 -8.39
C GLN A 32 -5.73 9.58 -8.34
N PRO A 33 -6.40 10.40 -7.51
CA PRO A 33 -6.11 11.83 -7.39
C PRO A 33 -4.65 12.09 -6.98
N ALA A 34 -4.02 13.14 -7.51
CA ALA A 34 -2.64 13.47 -7.16
C ALA A 34 -2.51 14.01 -5.73
N VAL A 35 -3.49 14.81 -5.28
CA VAL A 35 -3.50 15.47 -3.98
C VAL A 35 -4.92 15.43 -3.43
N LEU A 36 -5.05 15.19 -2.13
CA LEU A 36 -6.30 15.35 -1.39
C LEU A 36 -6.02 16.05 -0.07
N SER A 37 -6.96 16.87 0.37
CA SER A 37 -6.88 17.57 1.66
C SER A 37 -7.98 17.10 2.60
N GLY A 38 -7.63 16.86 3.85
CA GLY A 38 -8.57 16.52 4.92
C GLY A 38 -8.31 17.38 6.16
N VAL A 39 -9.21 17.28 7.13
CA VAL A 39 -9.07 17.91 8.45
C VAL A 39 -8.87 16.83 9.49
N GLN A 40 -8.01 17.09 10.48
CA GLN A 40 -7.79 16.19 11.60
C GLN A 40 -9.13 15.83 12.29
N GLY A 41 -9.31 14.56 12.62
CA GLY A 41 -10.56 14.00 13.16
C GLY A 41 -11.62 13.70 12.10
N GLY A 42 -11.50 14.26 10.89
CA GLY A 42 -12.41 14.01 9.77
C GLY A 42 -12.18 12.66 9.08
N SER A 43 -12.81 12.46 7.93
CA SER A 43 -12.56 11.31 7.04
C SER A 43 -12.20 11.77 5.64
N ILE A 44 -11.49 10.93 4.91
CA ILE A 44 -11.21 11.17 3.49
C ILE A 44 -11.44 9.91 2.66
N GLU A 45 -11.78 10.15 1.40
CA GLU A 45 -12.00 9.12 0.39
C GLU A 45 -11.00 9.33 -0.74
N VAL A 46 -10.22 8.29 -1.04
CA VAL A 46 -9.33 8.22 -2.18
C VAL A 46 -10.02 7.37 -3.24
N PRO A 47 -10.73 7.99 -4.20
CA PRO A 47 -11.28 7.25 -5.33
C PRO A 47 -10.13 6.72 -6.18
N PHE A 48 -10.34 5.55 -6.78
CA PHE A 48 -9.39 5.00 -7.73
C PHE A 48 -10.11 4.25 -8.85
N SER A 49 -9.42 4.13 -9.97
CA SER A 49 -9.79 3.22 -11.06
C SER A 49 -8.54 2.66 -11.70
N PHE A 50 -8.65 1.54 -12.40
CA PHE A 50 -7.55 1.01 -13.19
C PHE A 50 -8.10 0.42 -14.49
N TYR A 51 -7.23 0.31 -15.48
CA TYR A 51 -7.55 -0.22 -16.79
C TYR A 51 -6.40 -1.09 -17.26
N PHE A 52 -6.73 -2.12 -18.02
CA PHE A 52 -5.76 -3.09 -18.51
C PHE A 52 -6.24 -3.67 -19.84
N PRO A 53 -5.32 -4.04 -20.75
CA PRO A 53 -5.65 -4.54 -22.08
C PRO A 53 -5.91 -6.05 -22.11
N TRP A 54 -5.52 -6.79 -21.07
CA TRP A 54 -5.56 -8.25 -21.06
C TRP A 54 -6.93 -8.83 -20.73
N GLU A 55 -7.17 -10.03 -21.25
CA GLU A 55 -8.27 -10.87 -20.78
C GLU A 55 -7.95 -11.46 -19.39
N LEU A 56 -8.93 -11.39 -18.49
CA LEU A 56 -8.84 -12.01 -17.18
C LEU A 56 -8.93 -13.54 -17.33
N ALA A 57 -8.21 -14.27 -16.46
CA ALA A 57 -8.49 -15.70 -16.30
C ALA A 57 -9.88 -15.91 -15.68
N LYS A 58 -10.44 -17.13 -15.77
CA LYS A 58 -11.73 -17.46 -15.15
C LYS A 58 -11.69 -17.25 -13.63
N ASP A 59 -12.73 -16.61 -13.07
CA ASP A 59 -13.21 -16.58 -11.66
C ASP A 59 -12.21 -16.88 -10.50
N PRO A 60 -12.10 -16.03 -9.47
CA PRO A 60 -11.98 -14.59 -9.50
C PRO A 60 -10.47 -14.21 -9.39
N GLN A 61 -10.02 -13.27 -10.20
CA GLN A 61 -8.59 -13.16 -10.57
C GLN A 61 -7.95 -11.81 -10.26
N MET A 62 -8.42 -11.15 -9.20
CA MET A 62 -8.09 -9.75 -8.96
C MET A 62 -8.00 -9.43 -7.48
N SER A 63 -6.99 -8.68 -7.11
CA SER A 63 -6.88 -8.14 -5.75
C SER A 63 -6.27 -6.75 -5.76
N ILE A 64 -6.61 -6.01 -4.71
CA ILE A 64 -6.09 -4.68 -4.43
C ILE A 64 -5.22 -4.70 -3.17
N ALA A 65 -4.16 -3.91 -3.21
CA ALA A 65 -3.41 -3.51 -2.04
C ALA A 65 -3.15 -2.01 -2.07
N TRP A 66 -2.84 -1.46 -0.90
CA TRP A 66 -2.41 -0.08 -0.76
C TRP A 66 -1.12 0.01 0.03
N ARG A 67 -0.27 0.97 -0.34
CA ARG A 67 0.94 1.34 0.40
C ARG A 67 0.88 2.80 0.82
N TRP A 68 1.67 3.17 1.82
CA TRP A 68 1.83 4.57 2.23
C TRP A 68 3.29 5.00 2.40
N LYS A 69 3.48 6.31 2.52
CA LYS A 69 4.76 7.04 2.67
C LYS A 69 5.62 7.04 1.40
N ASN A 70 6.08 5.87 0.97
CA ASN A 70 7.00 5.72 -0.15
C ASN A 70 6.42 4.78 -1.21
N TYR A 71 6.89 4.87 -2.46
CA TYR A 71 6.47 3.97 -3.54
C TYR A 71 6.69 2.49 -3.17
N HIS A 72 7.81 2.16 -2.50
CA HIS A 72 8.06 0.83 -1.92
C HIS A 72 7.80 0.77 -0.41
N GLY A 73 6.98 1.68 0.12
CA GLY A 73 6.68 1.80 1.55
C GLY A 73 5.82 0.67 2.10
N GLU A 74 5.44 0.78 3.36
CA GLU A 74 4.66 -0.23 4.08
C GLU A 74 3.32 -0.48 3.39
N VAL A 75 2.90 -1.75 3.34
CA VAL A 75 1.55 -2.12 2.92
C VAL A 75 0.59 -1.77 4.05
N ILE A 76 -0.49 -1.06 3.73
CA ILE A 76 -1.52 -0.65 4.70
C ILE A 76 -2.79 -1.50 4.60
N TYR A 77 -3.05 -2.05 3.42
CA TYR A 77 -4.18 -2.91 3.11
C TYR A 77 -3.78 -3.93 2.04
N ASN A 78 -4.23 -5.17 2.16
CA ASN A 78 -4.12 -6.19 1.13
C ASN A 78 -5.36 -7.09 1.15
N SER A 79 -5.97 -7.31 -0.03
CA SER A 79 -7.13 -8.19 -0.19
C SER A 79 -6.79 -9.62 -0.57
N THR A 80 -5.61 -9.89 -1.16
CA THR A 80 -5.18 -11.27 -1.48
C THR A 80 -5.02 -12.11 -0.22
N GLN A 81 -4.37 -11.51 0.77
CA GLN A 81 -4.27 -12.03 2.14
C GLN A 81 -4.83 -10.91 3.01
N PRO A 82 -6.06 -11.06 3.55
CA PRO A 82 -6.74 -10.01 4.31
C PRO A 82 -5.82 -9.45 5.40
N PHE A 83 -5.24 -8.30 5.11
CA PHE A 83 -4.25 -7.65 5.96
C PHE A 83 -4.63 -6.18 6.08
N LEU A 84 -4.54 -5.69 7.31
CA LEU A 84 -4.75 -4.30 7.65
C LEU A 84 -3.65 -3.89 8.62
N HIS A 85 -2.94 -2.82 8.29
CA HIS A 85 -1.87 -2.32 9.12
C HIS A 85 -2.41 -1.72 10.44
N GLU A 86 -1.75 -2.01 11.57
CA GLU A 86 -2.28 -1.71 12.91
C GLU A 86 -2.61 -0.22 13.11
N HIS A 87 -1.80 0.68 12.55
CA HIS A 87 -2.06 2.14 12.56
C HIS A 87 -3.45 2.54 12.01
N PHE A 88 -3.99 1.75 11.08
CA PHE A 88 -5.24 1.99 10.37
C PHE A 88 -6.41 1.13 10.86
N LYS A 89 -6.18 0.28 11.84
CA LYS A 89 -7.20 -0.62 12.38
C LYS A 89 -8.41 0.14 12.89
N GLY A 90 -9.61 -0.28 12.47
CA GLY A 90 -10.87 0.38 12.79
C GLY A 90 -11.11 1.73 12.10
N ARG A 91 -10.19 2.18 11.23
CA ARG A 91 -10.28 3.48 10.53
C ARG A 91 -10.23 3.37 9.01
N LEU A 92 -9.57 2.35 8.47
CA LEU A 92 -9.47 2.16 7.03
C LEU A 92 -10.56 1.21 6.54
N ILE A 93 -11.29 1.65 5.53
CA ILE A 93 -12.36 0.89 4.88
C ILE A 93 -12.04 0.83 3.39
N MET A 94 -12.06 -0.38 2.83
CA MET A 94 -11.92 -0.60 1.39
C MET A 94 -13.29 -0.87 0.77
N ASN A 95 -13.80 0.10 0.00
CA ASN A 95 -15.02 -0.06 -0.78
C ASN A 95 -14.64 -0.47 -2.20
N TRP A 96 -14.42 -1.77 -2.38
CA TRP A 96 -14.15 -2.38 -3.68
C TRP A 96 -14.53 -3.86 -3.62
N THR A 97 -15.19 -4.34 -4.68
CA THR A 97 -15.51 -5.75 -4.84
C THR A 97 -14.73 -6.32 -6.01
N GLN A 98 -14.32 -7.58 -5.88
CA GLN A 98 -13.58 -8.28 -6.92
C GLN A 98 -14.33 -8.27 -8.26
N GLY A 99 -13.61 -7.94 -9.34
CA GLY A 99 -14.16 -7.78 -10.70
C GLY A 99 -14.54 -6.33 -11.05
N GLN A 100 -14.66 -5.42 -10.07
CA GLN A 100 -14.82 -4.00 -10.35
C GLN A 100 -13.49 -3.37 -10.76
N THR A 101 -13.53 -2.41 -11.69
CA THR A 101 -12.34 -1.66 -12.14
C THR A 101 -12.13 -0.33 -11.42
N SER A 102 -12.98 -0.02 -10.44
CA SER A 102 -12.93 1.20 -9.64
C SER A 102 -13.44 0.94 -8.24
N GLY A 103 -13.04 1.81 -7.30
CA GLY A 103 -13.45 1.73 -5.91
C GLY A 103 -12.98 2.94 -5.11
N VAL A 104 -13.13 2.85 -3.79
CA VAL A 104 -12.77 3.93 -2.87
C VAL A 104 -12.04 3.36 -1.66
N LEU A 105 -10.86 3.90 -1.38
CA LEU A 105 -10.20 3.74 -0.08
C LEU A 105 -10.67 4.86 0.84
N ARG A 106 -11.31 4.52 1.97
CA ARG A 106 -11.72 5.51 2.97
C ARG A 106 -10.85 5.40 4.22
N ILE A 107 -10.38 6.55 4.73
CA ILE A 107 -9.65 6.65 5.99
C ILE A 107 -10.46 7.56 6.92
N LEU A 108 -10.90 7.00 8.05
CA LEU A 108 -11.66 7.68 9.10
C LEU A 108 -10.74 8.25 10.17
N ASN A 109 -11.25 9.24 10.92
CA ASN A 109 -10.58 9.85 12.06
C ASN A 109 -9.12 10.19 11.73
N LEU A 110 -8.92 11.08 10.75
CA LEU A 110 -7.61 11.47 10.25
C LEU A 110 -6.72 12.01 11.37
N LYS A 111 -5.50 11.50 11.42
CA LYS A 111 -4.45 11.92 12.36
C LYS A 111 -3.38 12.68 11.60
N GLU A 112 -2.65 13.57 12.26
CA GLU A 112 -1.54 14.31 11.64
C GLU A 112 -0.53 13.36 10.95
N ASN A 113 -0.22 12.23 11.58
CA ASN A 113 0.69 11.22 11.03
C ASN A 113 0.08 10.34 9.91
N ASP A 114 -1.18 10.53 9.55
CA ASP A 114 -1.75 9.98 8.31
C ASP A 114 -1.31 10.82 7.09
N GLN A 115 -0.71 12.00 7.28
CA GLN A 115 -0.22 12.86 6.20
C GLN A 115 0.98 12.20 5.48
N ALA A 116 0.72 11.61 4.32
CA ALA A 116 1.68 10.86 3.54
C ALA A 116 1.23 10.74 2.07
N THR A 117 2.06 10.13 1.23
CA THR A 117 1.63 9.70 -0.10
C THR A 117 1.13 8.26 -0.04
N TYR A 118 -0.01 8.00 -0.68
CA TYR A 118 -0.68 6.70 -0.73
C TYR A 118 -0.63 6.13 -2.14
N PHE A 119 -0.30 4.85 -2.28
CA PHE A 119 -0.11 4.20 -3.58
C PHE A 119 -1.05 3.01 -3.69
N GLY A 120 -2.03 3.10 -4.58
CA GLY A 120 -2.89 1.99 -4.92
C GLY A 120 -2.16 0.99 -5.82
N ARG A 121 -2.42 -0.29 -5.57
CA ARG A 121 -1.82 -1.41 -6.29
C ARG A 121 -2.89 -2.42 -6.65
N VAL A 122 -2.76 -2.98 -7.83
CA VAL A 122 -3.64 -4.00 -8.36
C VAL A 122 -2.83 -5.22 -8.78
N PHE A 123 -3.37 -6.39 -8.48
CA PHE A 123 -2.87 -7.67 -8.94
C PHE A 123 -3.95 -8.29 -9.80
N LEU A 124 -3.54 -8.77 -10.96
CA LEU A 124 -4.38 -9.26 -12.03
C LEU A 124 -3.84 -10.61 -12.47
N GLN A 125 -4.60 -11.68 -12.30
CA GLN A 125 -4.28 -12.95 -12.93
C GLN A 125 -4.94 -12.97 -14.31
N THR A 126 -4.11 -12.89 -15.34
CA THR A 126 -4.54 -12.87 -16.75
C THR A 126 -4.27 -14.23 -17.39
N THR A 127 -4.74 -14.42 -18.62
CA THR A 127 -4.39 -15.58 -19.46
C THR A 127 -2.88 -15.68 -19.74
N GLU A 128 -2.16 -14.56 -19.61
CA GLU A 128 -0.70 -14.47 -19.74
C GLU A 128 0.06 -14.61 -18.41
N GLY A 129 -0.64 -14.82 -17.29
CA GLY A 129 -0.06 -14.93 -15.95
C GLY A 129 -0.35 -13.74 -15.04
N MET A 130 0.37 -13.66 -13.92
CA MET A 130 0.13 -12.64 -12.91
C MET A 130 0.75 -11.30 -13.33
N LYS A 131 -0.10 -10.31 -13.55
CA LYS A 131 0.26 -8.91 -13.79
C LYS A 131 0.07 -8.10 -12.51
N LEU A 132 0.91 -7.08 -12.38
CA LEU A 132 0.95 -6.24 -11.20
C LEU A 132 1.16 -4.80 -11.63
N TRP A 133 0.35 -3.91 -11.09
CA TRP A 133 0.51 -2.48 -11.34
C TRP A 133 0.33 -1.69 -10.08
N GLN A 134 1.09 -0.60 -9.96
CA GLN A 134 1.01 0.33 -8.85
C GLN A 134 0.97 1.75 -9.40
N SER A 135 0.18 2.61 -8.77
CA SER A 135 0.27 4.04 -9.05
C SER A 135 1.70 4.53 -8.77
N ILE A 136 2.34 5.12 -9.77
CA ILE A 136 3.66 5.74 -9.66
C ILE A 136 3.58 7.06 -8.87
N PRO A 137 2.71 8.02 -9.23
CA PRO A 137 2.64 9.29 -8.49
C PRO A 137 2.04 9.12 -7.09
N GLY A 138 1.08 8.21 -6.93
CA GLY A 138 0.31 8.09 -5.71
C GLY A 138 -0.59 9.32 -5.45
N THR A 139 -1.17 9.36 -4.26
CA THR A 139 -2.02 10.45 -3.76
C THR A 139 -1.37 11.05 -2.54
N LYS A 140 -0.95 12.31 -2.62
CA LYS A 140 -0.46 13.05 -1.47
C LYS A 140 -1.63 13.52 -0.62
N LEU A 141 -1.73 13.01 0.60
CA LEU A 141 -2.69 13.48 1.59
C LEU A 141 -2.10 14.68 2.32
N ILE A 142 -2.87 15.77 2.43
CA ILE A 142 -2.57 16.96 3.23
C ILE A 142 -3.59 17.03 4.36
N ILE A 143 -3.14 17.25 5.60
CA ILE A 143 -4.04 17.26 6.76
C ILE A 143 -3.94 18.61 7.45
N HIS A 144 -5.08 19.28 7.55
CA HIS A 144 -5.21 20.55 8.26
C HIS A 144 -5.60 20.30 9.71
N ALA A 145 -5.00 21.06 10.63
CA ALA A 145 -5.38 21.03 12.03
C ALA A 145 -6.83 21.53 12.21
N LEU A 146 -7.56 20.93 13.14
CA LEU A 146 -8.85 21.45 13.57
C LEU A 146 -8.60 22.67 14.46
N ILE A 147 -8.66 23.86 13.89
CA ILE A 147 -8.50 25.10 14.66
C ILE A 147 -9.83 25.34 15.40
N THR A 148 -9.88 24.95 16.68
CA THR A 148 -10.95 25.38 17.57
C THR A 148 -10.54 26.70 18.20
N THR A 149 -10.67 27.81 17.46
CA THR A 149 -10.54 29.13 18.07
C THR A 149 -11.80 29.38 18.90
N PRO A 150 -11.69 29.68 20.21
CA PRO A 150 -12.82 30.11 21.01
C PRO A 150 -13.20 31.54 20.56
N GLY A 151 -14.00 31.66 19.50
CA GLY A 151 -14.45 32.98 19.02
C GLY A 151 -14.77 33.14 17.54
N SER A 152 -14.79 32.09 16.71
CA SER A 152 -15.26 32.24 15.32
C SER A 152 -15.97 30.99 14.80
N PRO A 153 -17.22 31.09 14.30
CA PRO A 153 -17.95 29.93 13.79
C PRO A 153 -17.57 29.68 12.32
N PHE A 154 -16.60 28.79 12.08
CA PHE A 154 -16.59 28.03 10.83
C PHE A 154 -17.23 26.66 11.13
N ILE A 155 -18.56 26.66 11.24
CA ILE A 155 -19.37 25.46 11.48
C ILE A 155 -19.63 24.81 10.12
N ILE A 156 -19.01 23.66 9.85
CA ILE A 156 -19.65 22.65 8.99
C ILE A 156 -20.49 21.79 9.95
N PRO A 157 -21.82 21.75 9.81
CA PRO A 157 -22.69 21.13 10.81
C PRO A 157 -22.62 19.60 10.70
N SER A 158 -22.07 18.97 11.74
CA SER A 158 -22.36 17.56 12.04
C SER A 158 -23.27 17.56 13.27
N ALA A 159 -24.58 17.47 13.01
CA ALA A 159 -25.59 17.30 14.05
C ALA A 159 -25.35 15.97 14.78
N VAL A 160 -25.26 16.05 16.11
CA VAL A 160 -25.98 15.26 17.12
C VAL A 160 -25.18 15.32 18.42
N LEU A 161 -25.73 16.09 19.36
CA LEU A 161 -25.26 16.27 20.73
C LEU A 161 -26.40 15.78 21.64
N THR A 162 -26.15 14.83 22.53
CA THR A 162 -26.92 14.56 23.76
C THR A 162 -25.97 13.79 24.68
N ALA A 163 -25.22 14.51 25.52
CA ALA A 163 -25.55 14.88 26.91
C ALA A 163 -25.06 13.84 27.92
N GLY A 164 -24.20 14.28 28.84
CA GLY A 164 -23.65 13.45 29.91
C GLY A 164 -22.41 14.09 30.55
N LEU A 165 -22.63 15.28 31.11
CA LEU A 165 -21.74 15.99 32.04
C LEU A 165 -21.45 15.11 33.26
N GLU A 166 -20.18 15.02 33.68
CA GLU A 166 -19.76 15.05 35.09
C GLU A 166 -18.29 15.49 35.15
N ASP A 167 -18.09 16.59 35.88
CA ASP A 167 -16.84 17.28 36.18
C ASP A 167 -16.22 16.65 37.44
N THR A 168 -14.91 16.35 37.42
CA THR A 168 -14.13 16.37 38.65
C THR A 168 -12.70 16.79 38.35
N ARG A 169 -12.48 18.10 38.51
CA ARG A 169 -11.17 18.73 38.69
C ARG A 169 -10.50 18.21 39.98
N GLY A 170 -9.32 17.61 39.87
CA GLY A 170 -8.51 17.31 41.05
C GLY A 170 -7.25 16.48 40.81
N GLN A 171 -6.11 17.18 40.81
CA GLN A 171 -4.92 16.79 41.57
C GLN A 171 -3.74 16.10 40.84
N ARG A 172 -2.63 16.86 40.88
CA ARG A 172 -1.20 16.49 40.86
C ARG A 172 -0.56 16.02 39.54
N ASN A 173 0.30 16.90 39.04
CA ASN A 173 1.55 16.52 38.37
C ASN A 173 2.31 15.47 39.20
N PRO A 174 2.92 14.50 38.52
CA PRO A 174 4.36 14.34 38.69
C PRO A 174 5.06 14.25 37.33
N SER A 175 5.76 15.32 36.98
CA SER A 175 7.02 15.22 36.23
C SER A 175 8.00 14.33 37.00
N LEU A 176 8.88 13.61 36.26
CA LEU A 176 10.01 12.80 36.73
C LEU A 176 9.68 11.37 37.20
N LEU A 177 9.59 10.44 36.25
CA LEU A 177 10.10 9.05 36.38
C LEU A 177 9.83 8.29 35.08
N ASN A 178 10.84 8.24 34.20
CA ASN A 178 11.17 7.12 33.28
C ASN A 178 12.13 7.51 32.13
N LEU A 179 13.09 8.41 32.37
CA LEU A 179 14.25 8.57 31.49
C LEU A 179 15.36 7.52 31.79
N GLY A 180 15.18 6.68 32.83
CA GLY A 180 16.16 5.67 33.26
C GLY A 180 15.96 4.26 32.70
N ALA A 181 14.88 3.97 31.97
CA ALA A 181 14.56 2.61 31.51
C ALA A 181 14.75 2.37 30.00
N MET A 182 15.12 3.40 29.23
CA MET A 182 15.18 3.34 27.76
C MET A 182 16.62 3.40 27.19
N VAL A 183 17.63 3.05 28.00
CA VAL A 183 19.04 3.00 27.56
C VAL A 183 19.62 1.57 27.56
N GLY A 184 18.98 0.61 28.26
CA GLY A 184 19.47 -0.78 28.32
C GLY A 184 19.09 -1.69 27.14
N MET A 185 18.05 -1.35 26.37
CA MET A 185 17.46 -2.29 25.39
C MET A 185 17.85 -2.02 23.93
N VAL A 186 18.53 -0.89 23.63
CA VAL A 186 18.96 -0.52 22.27
C VAL A 186 20.35 -1.08 21.92
N MET A 187 21.22 -1.38 22.90
CA MET A 187 22.57 -1.90 22.62
C MET A 187 22.63 -3.43 22.47
N ALA A 188 21.64 -4.18 22.97
CA ALA A 188 21.66 -5.65 22.88
C ALA A 188 21.21 -6.20 21.51
N LYS A 189 20.48 -5.42 20.70
CA LYS A 189 19.98 -5.90 19.39
C LYS A 189 20.91 -5.65 18.20
N VAL A 190 21.85 -4.72 18.32
CA VAL A 190 22.83 -4.45 17.25
C VAL A 190 23.94 -5.51 17.22
N VAL A 191 24.28 -6.12 18.36
CA VAL A 191 25.41 -7.07 18.48
C VAL A 191 25.06 -8.48 17.97
N VAL A 192 23.78 -8.87 17.88
CA VAL A 192 23.38 -10.24 17.46
C VAL A 192 23.12 -10.36 15.95
N ILE A 193 22.82 -9.26 15.26
CA ILE A 193 22.41 -9.30 13.83
C ILE A 193 23.62 -9.39 12.89
N ILE A 194 24.73 -8.70 13.20
CA ILE A 194 25.95 -8.71 12.38
C ILE A 194 26.54 -10.12 12.20
N PRO A 195 26.69 -10.95 13.25
CA PRO A 195 27.22 -12.31 13.08
C PRO A 195 26.27 -13.22 12.27
N LEU A 196 24.94 -13.02 12.34
CA LEU A 196 23.97 -13.82 11.57
C LEU A 196 24.10 -13.58 10.06
N TYR A 197 24.18 -12.31 9.64
CA TYR A 197 24.37 -11.99 8.22
C TYR A 197 25.73 -12.45 7.69
N GLY A 198 26.80 -12.30 8.48
CA GLY A 198 28.12 -12.82 8.13
C GLY A 198 28.13 -14.34 7.95
N TRP A 199 27.44 -15.08 8.82
CA TRP A 199 27.34 -16.53 8.73
C TRP A 199 26.55 -17.00 7.50
N VAL A 200 25.43 -16.34 7.17
CA VAL A 200 24.64 -16.66 5.97
C VAL A 200 25.47 -16.43 4.70
N ILE A 201 26.19 -15.31 4.61
CA ILE A 201 27.07 -15.02 3.47
C ILE A 201 28.20 -16.05 3.38
N PHE A 202 28.82 -16.42 4.51
CA PHE A 202 29.87 -17.44 4.55
C PHE A 202 29.38 -18.82 4.10
N LEU A 203 28.21 -19.27 4.58
CA LEU A 203 27.60 -20.52 4.14
C LEU A 203 27.27 -20.50 2.64
N TRP A 204 26.77 -19.36 2.14
CA TRP A 204 26.46 -19.19 0.73
C TRP A 204 27.72 -19.26 -0.16
N TRP A 205 28.81 -18.63 0.27
CA TRP A 205 30.13 -18.74 -0.37
C TRP A 205 30.68 -20.18 -0.35
N LYS A 206 30.53 -20.90 0.78
CA LYS A 206 30.96 -22.29 0.88
C LYS A 206 30.16 -23.21 -0.05
N GLN A 207 28.87 -22.95 -0.26
CA GLN A 207 28.07 -23.71 -1.22
C GLN A 207 28.47 -23.43 -2.67
N ARG A 208 28.82 -22.18 -3.02
CA ARG A 208 29.33 -21.88 -4.38
C ARG A 208 30.65 -22.59 -4.68
N LYS A 209 31.58 -22.66 -3.73
CA LYS A 209 32.85 -23.40 -3.93
C LYS A 209 32.67 -24.90 -4.14
N LYS A 210 31.55 -25.49 -3.69
CA LYS A 210 31.18 -26.88 -3.98
C LYS A 210 30.49 -27.04 -5.34
N ALA A 211 29.82 -26.00 -5.84
CA ALA A 211 29.24 -25.97 -7.17
C ALA A 211 30.30 -25.75 -8.27
N ASP A 212 31.38 -25.04 -7.96
CA ASP A 212 32.49 -24.79 -8.89
C ASP A 212 33.55 -25.92 -8.90
N SER A 213 33.42 -26.93 -8.04
CA SER A 213 34.34 -28.09 -7.99
C SER A 213 33.78 -29.38 -8.60
N TRP A 214 32.63 -29.33 -9.30
CA TRP A 214 32.12 -30.41 -10.16
C TRP A 214 31.51 -29.77 -11.42
N PRO A 215 32.24 -29.77 -12.54
CA PRO A 215 32.17 -30.93 -13.44
C PRO A 215 33.52 -31.25 -14.10
N GLN A 216 34.30 -32.15 -13.50
CA GLN A 216 35.47 -32.77 -14.17
C GLN A 216 35.52 -34.30 -14.02
N VAL A 217 34.55 -34.95 -13.37
CA VAL A 217 34.57 -36.43 -13.20
C VAL A 217 33.44 -37.14 -13.97
N LEU A 218 32.63 -36.43 -14.77
CA LEU A 218 31.60 -37.05 -15.63
C LEU A 218 31.91 -36.98 -17.14
N LEU A 219 33.18 -36.89 -17.52
CA LEU A 219 33.64 -36.95 -18.92
C LEU A 219 34.50 -38.18 -19.26
N ILE A 220 34.54 -39.17 -18.38
CA ILE A 220 35.10 -40.49 -18.69
C ILE A 220 33.92 -41.45 -18.60
N LEU A 221 33.72 -42.27 -19.63
CA LEU A 221 32.55 -43.14 -19.91
C LEU A 221 31.48 -42.54 -20.85
N ARG A 222 31.89 -42.10 -22.04
CA ARG A 222 31.07 -42.35 -23.24
C ARG A 222 31.78 -43.37 -24.13
N PRO A 223 31.11 -44.44 -24.57
CA PRO A 223 31.70 -45.40 -25.51
C PRO A 223 31.89 -44.75 -26.88
N VAL A 224 33.02 -45.06 -27.51
CA VAL A 224 33.37 -44.66 -28.87
C VAL A 224 32.39 -45.30 -29.87
N PRO A 225 31.76 -44.55 -30.79
CA PRO A 225 30.91 -45.13 -31.83
C PRO A 225 31.75 -45.88 -32.88
N THR A 226 31.37 -47.11 -33.21
CA THR A 226 32.04 -48.08 -34.08
C THR A 226 32.02 -47.76 -35.59
N TRP A 227 31.85 -46.50 -35.99
CA TRP A 227 31.78 -46.11 -37.42
C TRP A 227 33.02 -45.36 -37.94
N MET A 228 34.13 -45.34 -37.19
CA MET A 228 35.43 -44.78 -37.62
C MET A 228 36.53 -45.87 -37.72
N GLN A 229 36.22 -47.01 -38.31
CA GLN A 229 37.21 -48.04 -38.68
C GLN A 229 36.84 -48.65 -40.04
N GLN A 230 36.88 -47.82 -41.10
CA GLN A 230 37.03 -48.30 -42.48
C GLN A 230 37.68 -47.23 -43.34
#